data_AF-A0A090LEL0-F1
#
_entry.id   AF-A0A090LEL0-F1
#
_cell.length_a   1.000
_cell.length_b   1.000
_cell.length_c   1.000
_cell.angle_alpha   90.00
_cell.angle_beta   90.00
_cell.angle_gamma   90.00
#
_symmetry.space_group_name_H-M   'P 1'
#
loop_
_entity.id
_entity.type
_entity.pdbx_description
1 polymer ?
#
loop_
_entity_poly.entity_id
_entity_poly.type
_entity_poly.pdbx_seq_one_letter_code
_entity_poly.pdbx_strand_id
1 'polypeptide(L)'
;MDLKIFTIVLIHFALQSHENFLFSVPFNEHINSHSIRYEYRGKIFKNLKYLIRKASIDFPEVPYKNILLRKEIITHEFTANNILTNSIYFKAHRNGKTKHIIFPKNEIVIDFVPYHGRKYFICNRSYFGTYKEAKIYCEMLQEFDPFKYHQRLLGSDLFASRVWKSVWKDCYYKCFSQSHFMELRKRIFNELCMLRNINNVFPITYNKTLEFIAQHNALRNVNKNKLFVEGTESSGIHVVAAFSSPLLASLQVNKWYNLYLEEKNDNNRESKKESKQFHLLISPSISEVGIGVGVSMHRSKLSIVLTFK
;
A
#
# COMPACT_ATOMS: atom_id res chain seq x y z
N MET A 1 -16.44 41.60 -5.23
CA MET A 1 -15.69 40.73 -4.30
C MET A 1 -14.24 40.77 -4.73
N ASP A 2 -13.34 41.21 -3.86
CA ASP A 2 -11.97 41.57 -4.24
C ASP A 2 -11.16 40.32 -4.63
N LEU A 3 -10.49 40.35 -5.79
CA LEU A 3 -9.78 39.18 -6.35
C LEU A 3 -8.71 38.67 -5.37
N LYS A 4 -8.11 39.58 -4.58
CA LYS A 4 -7.16 39.31 -3.52
C LYS A 4 -7.77 38.54 -2.34
N ILE A 5 -9.00 38.88 -1.96
CA ILE A 5 -9.72 38.17 -0.89
C ILE A 5 -10.04 36.75 -1.37
N PHE A 6 -10.47 36.59 -2.63
CA PHE A 6 -10.71 35.27 -3.20
C PHE A 6 -9.43 34.42 -3.29
N THR A 7 -8.28 35.00 -3.65
CA THR A 7 -6.99 34.27 -3.66
C THR A 7 -6.53 33.88 -2.26
N ILE A 8 -6.65 34.77 -1.27
CA ILE A 8 -6.29 34.47 0.12
C ILE A 8 -7.20 33.38 0.69
N VAL A 9 -8.50 33.44 0.40
CA VAL A 9 -9.45 32.40 0.81
C VAL A 9 -9.14 31.08 0.11
N LEU A 10 -8.84 31.07 -1.19
CA LEU A 10 -8.42 29.85 -1.91
C LEU A 10 -7.12 29.26 -1.38
N ILE A 11 -6.13 30.09 -1.07
CA ILE A 11 -4.87 29.65 -0.45
C ILE A 11 -5.16 29.09 0.95
N HIS A 12 -6.02 29.75 1.74
CA HIS A 12 -6.38 29.28 3.07
C HIS A 12 -7.18 27.98 3.03
N PHE A 13 -8.10 27.85 2.08
CA PHE A 13 -8.92 26.66 1.87
C PHE A 13 -8.07 25.49 1.33
N ALA A 14 -7.12 25.76 0.44
CA ALA A 14 -6.13 24.77 -0.02
C ALA A 14 -5.16 24.35 1.09
N LEU A 15 -4.81 25.27 2.01
CA LEU A 15 -3.99 24.96 3.18
C LEU A 15 -4.77 24.23 4.30
N GLN A 16 -6.08 24.47 4.43
CA GLN A 16 -6.97 23.82 5.39
C GLN A 16 -7.48 22.46 4.92
N SER A 17 -7.68 22.25 3.61
CA SER A 17 -8.19 21.00 3.04
C SER A 17 -7.18 19.85 3.11
N HIS A 18 -5.92 20.13 3.43
CA HIS A 18 -4.98 19.11 3.82
C HIS A 18 -5.18 18.74 5.29
N GLU A 19 -6.13 17.84 5.55
CA GLU A 19 -6.01 16.93 6.70
C GLU A 19 -4.63 16.27 6.58
N ASN A 20 -3.68 16.80 7.32
CA ASN A 20 -2.34 16.27 7.27
C ASN A 20 -2.36 14.97 8.09
N PHE A 21 -1.70 13.93 7.58
CA PHE A 21 -1.51 12.69 8.32
C PHE A 21 -0.68 12.96 9.57
N LEU A 22 -0.88 12.11 10.57
CA LEU A 22 -0.02 12.12 11.73
C LEU A 22 1.35 11.58 11.34
N PHE A 23 2.38 12.26 11.84
CA PHE A 23 3.75 11.96 11.51
C PHE A 23 4.50 11.65 12.79
N SER A 24 5.06 10.46 12.86
CA SER A 24 5.69 9.92 14.06
C SER A 24 7.20 9.95 13.91
N VAL A 25 7.89 10.54 14.88
CA VAL A 25 9.34 10.53 14.99
C VAL A 25 9.78 9.72 16.21
N PRO A 26 10.75 8.80 16.05
CA PRO A 26 11.23 7.98 17.14
C PRO A 26 12.16 8.76 18.06
N PHE A 27 12.11 8.45 19.36
CA PHE A 27 13.08 8.93 20.35
C PHE A 27 13.34 7.88 21.43
N ASN A 28 14.49 8.01 22.09
CA ASN A 28 14.85 7.19 23.25
C ASN A 28 14.71 8.01 24.53
N GLU A 29 14.26 7.39 25.60
CA GLU A 29 14.17 7.99 26.92
C GLU A 29 15.23 7.37 27.83
N HIS A 30 16.01 8.22 28.47
CA HIS A 30 17.06 7.82 29.40
C HIS A 30 16.65 8.27 30.80
N ILE A 31 16.49 7.31 31.70
CA ILE A 31 16.07 7.54 33.09
C ILE A 31 17.25 7.27 34.01
N ASN A 32 17.58 8.28 34.80
CA ASN A 32 18.57 8.25 35.86
C ASN A 32 17.84 8.51 37.20
N SER A 33 18.46 8.16 38.32
CA SER A 33 17.93 8.41 39.66
C SER A 33 17.51 9.87 39.93
N HIS A 34 18.07 10.83 39.20
CA HIS A 34 17.86 12.27 39.42
C HIS A 34 17.23 13.01 38.23
N SER A 35 17.14 12.41 37.04
CA SER A 35 16.67 13.13 35.85
C SER A 35 16.18 12.21 34.74
N ILE A 36 15.27 12.71 33.92
CA ILE A 36 14.87 12.10 32.65
C ILE A 36 15.45 12.93 31.50
N ARG A 37 16.10 12.25 30.55
CA ARG A 37 16.65 12.86 29.33
C ARG A 37 16.06 12.16 28.10
N TYR A 38 15.99 12.88 27.00
CA TYR A 38 15.42 12.38 25.76
C TYR A 38 16.45 12.46 24.66
N GLU A 39 16.65 11.39 23.91
CA GLU A 39 17.58 11.34 22.79
C GLU A 39 16.82 11.25 21.48
N TYR A 40 17.18 12.14 20.55
CA TYR A 40 16.65 12.14 19.19
C TYR A 40 17.79 12.43 18.22
N ARG A 41 18.06 11.47 17.31
CA ARG A 41 19.12 11.54 16.29
C ARG A 41 20.50 11.88 16.89
N GLY A 42 20.88 11.21 17.98
CA GLY A 42 22.15 11.39 18.68
C GLY A 42 22.26 12.68 19.50
N LYS A 43 21.18 13.47 19.61
CA LYS A 43 21.13 14.69 20.43
C LYS A 43 20.31 14.46 21.68
N ILE A 44 20.83 14.92 22.82
CA ILE A 44 20.19 14.81 24.13
C ILE A 44 19.42 16.09 24.46
N PHE A 45 18.18 15.94 24.93
CA PHE A 45 17.27 17.02 25.29
C PHE A 45 16.83 16.86 26.75
N LYS A 46 16.77 17.98 27.48
CA LYS A 46 16.28 18.01 28.87
C LYS A 46 14.75 17.93 28.98
N ASN A 47 14.02 18.26 27.92
CA ASN A 47 12.56 18.08 27.90
C ASN A 47 12.03 17.76 26.48
N LEU A 48 10.82 17.21 26.44
CA LEU A 48 10.11 16.86 25.20
C LEU A 48 9.70 18.08 24.34
N LYS A 49 9.46 19.26 24.94
CA LYS A 49 9.17 20.52 24.23
C LYS A 49 10.32 20.91 23.28
N TYR A 50 11.57 20.79 23.73
CA TYR A 50 12.74 21.08 22.90
C TYR A 50 12.94 20.02 21.83
N LEU A 51 12.71 18.75 22.17
CA LEU A 51 12.79 17.65 21.21
C LEU A 51 11.76 17.81 20.09
N ILE A 52 10.48 18.06 20.39
CA ILE A 52 9.48 18.27 19.32
C ILE A 52 9.79 19.50 18.48
N ARG A 53 10.32 20.58 19.08
CA ARG A 53 10.73 21.76 18.33
C ARG A 53 11.86 21.41 17.36
N LYS A 54 12.81 20.58 17.79
CA LYS A 54 13.85 20.08 16.91
C LYS A 54 13.30 19.18 15.80
N ALA A 55 12.38 18.28 16.12
CA ALA A 55 11.69 17.46 15.12
C ALA A 55 10.96 18.32 14.07
N SER A 56 10.26 19.38 14.48
CA SER A 56 9.59 20.30 13.54
C SER A 56 10.54 21.07 12.63
N ILE A 57 11.78 21.32 13.09
CA ILE A 57 12.82 21.95 12.26
C ILE A 57 13.41 20.93 11.29
N ASP A 58 13.52 19.67 11.69
CA ASP A 58 14.05 18.59 10.86
C ASP A 58 13.08 18.16 9.74
N PHE A 59 11.78 18.44 9.91
CA PHE A 59 10.70 18.10 8.98
C PHE A 59 9.78 19.30 8.74
N PRO A 60 10.27 20.37 8.09
CA PRO A 60 9.49 21.60 7.86
C PRO A 60 8.24 21.37 7.01
N GLU A 61 8.19 20.31 6.21
CA GLU A 61 7.04 19.90 5.41
C GLU A 61 5.88 19.32 6.23
N VAL A 62 6.11 18.99 7.50
CA VAL A 62 5.11 18.43 8.40
C VAL A 62 4.59 19.51 9.35
N PRO A 63 3.27 19.79 9.39
CA PRO A 63 2.72 20.74 10.33
C PRO A 63 3.04 20.35 11.77
N TYR A 64 3.49 21.32 12.58
CA TYR A 64 3.83 21.10 13.99
C TYR A 64 2.76 20.32 14.77
N LYS A 65 1.47 20.61 14.52
CA LYS A 65 0.32 19.97 15.20
C LYS A 65 0.15 18.47 14.90
N ASN A 66 0.87 17.96 13.90
CA ASN A 66 0.78 16.58 13.43
C ASN A 66 1.99 15.73 13.81
N ILE A 67 3.03 16.35 14.36
CA ILE A 67 4.21 15.64 14.81
C ILE A 67 3.88 14.94 16.13
N LEU A 68 4.12 13.64 16.14
CA LEU A 68 4.03 12.75 17.28
C LEU A 68 5.43 12.27 17.62
N LEU A 69 5.72 12.17 18.92
CA LEU A 69 6.94 11.53 19.39
C LEU A 69 6.60 10.09 19.76
N ARG A 70 7.25 9.12 19.11
CA ARG A 70 7.12 7.69 19.42
C ARG A 70 8.32 7.24 20.24
N LYS A 71 8.06 6.69 21.41
CA LYS A 71 9.13 6.19 22.29
C LYS A 71 9.55 4.80 21.83
N GLU A 72 10.84 4.58 21.54
CA GLU A 72 11.36 3.28 21.09
C GLU A 72 12.09 2.51 22.19
N ILE A 73 12.96 3.18 22.93
CA ILE A 73 13.79 2.57 23.96
C ILE A 73 13.65 3.37 25.26
N ILE A 74 13.53 2.65 26.38
CA ILE A 74 13.78 3.20 27.72
C ILE A 74 15.06 2.57 28.24
N THR A 75 16.03 3.41 28.58
CA THR A 75 17.21 2.98 29.33
C THR A 75 17.04 3.44 30.78
N HIS A 76 17.20 2.50 31.71
CA HIS A 76 17.26 2.79 33.14
C HIS A 76 18.62 2.30 33.65
N GLU A 77 19.49 3.24 34.02
CA GLU A 77 20.88 2.97 34.39
C GLU A 77 21.63 2.18 33.29
N PHE A 78 21.65 0.85 33.37
CA PHE A 78 22.33 -0.06 32.43
C PHE A 78 21.40 -1.04 31.71
N THR A 79 20.10 -1.04 32.02
CA THR A 79 19.12 -1.91 31.36
C THR A 79 18.35 -1.15 30.29
N ALA A 80 18.33 -1.69 29.07
CA ALA A 80 17.58 -1.16 27.95
C ALA A 80 16.34 -2.02 27.70
N ASN A 81 15.16 -1.43 27.87
CA ASN A 81 13.90 -2.05 27.53
C ASN A 81 13.40 -1.51 26.18
N ASN A 82 13.20 -2.43 25.24
CA ASN A 82 12.64 -2.12 23.94
C ASN A 82 11.10 -2.07 24.03
N ILE A 83 10.51 -0.94 23.65
CA ILE A 83 9.06 -0.68 23.79
C ILE A 83 8.39 -0.55 22.41
N LEU A 84 9.05 -1.03 21.34
CA LEU A 84 8.53 -1.00 19.96
C LEU A 84 7.09 -1.55 19.81
N THR A 85 6.62 -2.40 20.74
CA THR A 85 5.29 -3.01 20.68
C THR A 85 4.15 -2.15 21.23
N ASN A 86 4.41 -1.13 22.05
CA ASN A 86 3.33 -0.51 22.84
C ASN A 86 2.60 0.64 22.15
N SER A 87 2.97 1.04 20.93
CA SER A 87 2.26 2.10 20.17
C SER A 87 1.96 3.35 21.04
N ILE A 88 2.93 3.73 21.88
CA ILE A 88 2.81 4.89 22.77
C ILE A 88 3.31 6.11 22.02
N TYR A 89 2.45 7.13 21.90
CA TYR A 89 2.78 8.37 21.22
C TYR A 89 2.53 9.56 22.15
N PHE A 90 3.41 10.55 22.04
CA PHE A 90 3.30 11.81 22.76
C PHE A 90 3.02 12.93 21.76
N LYS A 91 1.91 13.64 21.98
CA LYS A 91 1.64 14.89 21.28
C LYS A 91 2.06 16.04 22.19
N ALA A 92 3.07 16.80 21.77
CA ALA A 92 3.47 17.97 22.52
C ALA A 92 2.67 19.20 22.07
N HIS A 93 2.13 19.90 23.04
CA HIS A 93 1.47 21.18 22.84
C HIS A 93 2.50 22.30 22.79
N ARG A 94 2.15 23.43 22.14
CA ARG A 94 3.01 24.62 22.07
C ARG A 94 3.43 25.16 23.45
N ASN A 95 2.58 24.99 24.46
CA ASN A 95 2.87 25.36 25.84
C ASN A 95 3.87 24.43 26.56
N GLY A 96 4.29 23.33 25.92
CA GLY A 96 5.23 22.37 26.47
C GLY A 96 4.59 21.22 27.26
N LYS A 97 3.26 21.23 27.44
CA LYS A 97 2.55 20.08 28.01
C LYS A 97 2.53 18.94 26.99
N THR A 98 2.84 17.73 27.44
CA THR A 98 2.71 16.52 26.64
C THR A 98 1.43 15.80 27.02
N LYS A 99 0.66 15.38 26.02
CA LYS A 99 -0.47 14.49 26.23
C LYS A 99 -0.10 13.11 25.71
N HIS A 100 -0.26 12.11 26.56
CA HIS A 100 -0.19 10.72 26.16
C HIS A 100 -1.37 10.40 25.25
N ILE A 101 -1.11 9.81 24.09
CA ILE A 101 -2.14 9.36 23.18
C ILE A 101 -1.89 7.87 22.92
N ILE A 102 -2.89 7.08 23.29
CA ILE A 102 -3.02 5.71 22.79
C ILE A 102 -3.77 5.85 21.47
N PHE A 103 -3.08 5.56 20.38
CA PHE A 103 -3.72 5.65 19.07
C PHE A 103 -4.67 4.47 18.87
N PRO A 104 -5.89 4.70 18.34
CA PRO A 104 -6.73 3.61 17.87
C PRO A 104 -5.95 2.80 16.83
N LYS A 105 -6.07 1.47 16.84
CA LYS A 105 -5.41 0.56 15.88
C LYS A 105 -5.66 0.91 14.39
N ASN A 106 -6.64 1.77 14.12
CA ASN A 106 -7.09 2.11 12.78
C ASN A 106 -6.55 3.45 12.24
N GLU A 107 -5.89 4.28 13.05
CA GLU A 107 -5.33 5.53 12.55
C GLU A 107 -4.13 5.29 11.63
N ILE A 108 -4.03 6.11 10.58
CA ILE A 108 -2.96 6.05 9.58
C ILE A 108 -1.87 7.02 10.04
N VAL A 109 -0.70 6.47 10.37
CA VAL A 109 0.47 7.23 10.81
C VAL A 109 1.60 7.02 9.81
N ILE A 110 2.30 8.10 9.47
CA ILE A 110 3.55 8.04 8.71
C ILE A 110 4.69 8.01 9.72
N ASP A 111 5.42 6.91 9.78
CA ASP A 111 6.57 6.77 10.68
C ASP A 111 7.86 7.18 9.98
N PHE A 112 8.67 8.01 10.64
CA PHE A 112 10.03 8.26 10.23
C PHE A 112 10.98 7.19 10.80
N VAL A 113 11.81 6.61 9.94
CA VAL A 113 12.83 5.64 10.36
C VAL A 113 14.18 6.00 9.72
N PRO A 114 15.20 6.37 10.51
CA PRO A 114 16.56 6.48 10.01
C PRO A 114 17.19 5.08 9.90
N TYR A 115 17.77 4.74 8.74
CA TYR A 115 18.44 3.45 8.53
C TYR A 115 19.69 3.63 7.67
N HIS A 116 20.85 3.22 8.18
CA HIS A 116 22.18 3.41 7.57
C HIS A 116 22.42 4.80 6.96
N GLY A 117 22.12 5.86 7.74
CA GLY A 117 22.29 7.24 7.30
C GLY A 117 21.26 7.74 6.28
N ARG A 118 20.37 6.86 5.78
CA ARG A 118 19.25 7.22 4.92
C ARG A 118 17.99 7.48 5.74
N LYS A 119 17.12 8.32 5.19
CA LYS A 119 15.82 8.67 5.77
C LYS A 119 14.75 7.86 5.05
N TYR A 120 13.92 7.15 5.81
CA TYR A 120 12.76 6.45 5.30
C TYR A 120 11.49 6.93 5.97
N PHE A 121 10.41 6.90 5.21
CA PHE A 121 9.06 7.16 5.67
C PHE A 121 8.26 5.90 5.46
N ILE A 122 7.54 5.44 6.49
CA ILE A 122 6.79 4.21 6.45
C ILE A 122 5.30 4.53 6.54
N CYS A 123 4.53 4.02 5.58
CA CYS A 123 3.07 4.02 5.61
C CYS A 123 2.57 2.62 5.26
N ASN A 124 1.75 2.02 6.14
CA ASN A 124 1.20 0.66 5.96
C ASN A 124 2.23 -0.39 5.51
N ARG A 125 3.35 -0.47 6.24
CA ARG A 125 4.48 -1.39 5.99
C ARG A 125 5.22 -1.20 4.65
N SER A 126 4.98 -0.09 3.97
CA SER A 126 5.68 0.32 2.75
C SER A 126 6.70 1.41 3.07
N TYR A 127 7.92 1.28 2.54
CA TYR A 127 9.00 2.23 2.73
C TYR A 127 9.07 3.22 1.55
N PHE A 128 9.24 4.50 1.86
CA PHE A 128 9.33 5.60 0.91
C PHE A 128 10.57 6.45 1.17
N GLY A 129 11.12 7.04 0.12
CA GLY A 129 12.31 7.91 0.22
C GLY A 129 11.96 9.32 0.71
N THR A 130 10.70 9.75 0.52
CA THR A 130 10.23 11.08 0.89
C THR A 130 8.93 11.05 1.68
N TYR A 131 8.71 12.06 2.53
CA TYR A 131 7.44 12.23 3.24
C TYR A 131 6.27 12.40 2.27
N LYS A 132 6.49 13.10 1.14
CA LYS A 132 5.46 13.35 0.11
C LYS A 132 4.95 12.04 -0.50
N GLU A 133 5.83 11.11 -0.84
CA GLU A 133 5.44 9.80 -1.38
C GLU A 133 4.64 8.99 -0.34
N ALA A 134 5.12 8.94 0.91
CA ALA A 134 4.41 8.25 1.98
C ALA A 134 3.03 8.87 2.26
N LYS A 135 2.93 10.20 2.21
CA LYS A 135 1.68 10.96 2.39
C LYS A 135 0.67 10.58 1.31
N ILE A 136 1.05 10.66 0.04
CA ILE A 136 0.18 10.30 -1.09
C ILE A 136 -0.33 8.86 -0.95
N TYR A 137 0.54 7.95 -0.55
CA TYR A 137 0.14 6.56 -0.34
C TYR A 137 -0.82 6.38 0.86
N CYS A 138 -0.59 7.12 1.94
CA CYS A 138 -1.51 7.19 3.08
C CYS A 138 -2.86 7.83 2.72
N GLU A 139 -2.89 8.82 1.82
CA GLU A 139 -4.13 9.41 1.27
C GLU A 139 -4.98 8.33 0.58
N MET A 140 -4.36 7.48 -0.24
CA MET A 140 -5.07 6.36 -0.86
C MET A 140 -5.63 5.38 0.18
N LEU A 141 -4.95 5.16 1.31
CA LEU A 141 -5.47 4.29 2.37
C LEU A 141 -6.71 4.91 3.02
N GLN A 142 -6.66 6.21 3.35
CA GLN A 142 -7.80 6.92 3.91
C GLN A 142 -8.99 6.94 2.95
N GLU A 143 -8.71 7.10 1.66
CA GLU A 143 -9.72 7.09 0.59
C GLU A 143 -10.35 5.70 0.43
N PHE A 144 -9.56 4.63 0.30
CA PHE A 144 -10.07 3.33 -0.16
C PHE A 144 -10.33 2.30 0.94
N ASP A 145 -9.73 2.40 2.12
CA ASP A 145 -9.92 1.43 3.21
C ASP A 145 -11.36 1.37 3.79
N PRO A 146 -12.14 2.47 3.85
CA PRO A 146 -13.52 2.41 4.31
C PRO A 146 -14.44 1.50 3.48
N PHE A 147 -14.07 1.24 2.22
CA PHE A 147 -14.88 0.48 1.29
C PHE A 147 -14.67 -1.02 1.46
N LYS A 148 -15.65 -1.71 2.07
CA LYS A 148 -15.59 -3.15 2.39
C LYS A 148 -16.55 -4.03 1.58
N TYR A 149 -17.16 -3.49 0.52
CA TYR A 149 -18.32 -4.10 -0.16
C TYR A 149 -18.03 -4.98 -1.39
N HIS A 150 -16.80 -5.47 -1.55
CA HIS A 150 -16.37 -6.23 -2.75
C HIS A 150 -17.19 -7.49 -3.04
N GLN A 151 -17.74 -8.14 -2.01
CA GLN A 151 -18.49 -9.39 -2.15
C GLN A 151 -19.76 -9.27 -3.00
N ARG A 152 -20.34 -8.06 -3.12
CA ARG A 152 -21.53 -7.82 -3.95
C ARG A 152 -21.23 -7.73 -5.44
N LEU A 153 -19.95 -7.61 -5.81
CA LEU A 153 -19.47 -7.44 -7.17
C LEU A 153 -18.83 -8.73 -7.72
N LEU A 154 -19.00 -9.86 -7.01
CA LEU A 154 -18.59 -11.16 -7.49
C LEU A 154 -19.51 -11.61 -8.62
N GLY A 155 -18.93 -12.31 -9.60
CA GLY A 155 -19.69 -12.87 -10.71
C GLY A 155 -20.67 -13.97 -10.29
N SER A 156 -21.42 -14.48 -11.25
CA SER A 156 -22.47 -15.49 -11.03
C SER A 156 -21.92 -16.88 -10.68
N ASP A 157 -20.67 -17.18 -11.00
CA ASP A 157 -20.09 -18.49 -10.69
C ASP A 157 -19.87 -18.70 -9.18
N LEU A 158 -20.47 -19.78 -8.67
CA LEU A 158 -20.45 -20.12 -7.25
C LEU A 158 -19.07 -20.57 -6.79
N PHE A 159 -18.31 -21.28 -7.64
CA PHE A 159 -16.99 -21.79 -7.28
C PHE A 159 -15.97 -20.66 -7.19
N ALA A 160 -15.90 -19.79 -8.20
CA ALA A 160 -15.06 -18.60 -8.23
C ALA A 160 -15.38 -17.67 -7.06
N SER A 161 -16.66 -17.50 -6.74
CA SER A 161 -17.10 -16.71 -5.58
C SER A 161 -16.63 -17.31 -4.26
N ARG A 162 -16.65 -18.64 -4.11
CA ARG A 162 -16.12 -19.33 -2.90
C ARG A 162 -14.61 -19.20 -2.80
N VAL A 163 -13.88 -19.40 -3.90
CA VAL A 163 -12.42 -19.20 -3.94
C VAL A 163 -12.09 -17.77 -3.51
N TRP A 164 -12.74 -16.78 -4.12
CA TRP A 164 -12.50 -15.38 -3.79
C TRP A 164 -12.75 -15.10 -2.31
N LYS A 165 -13.88 -15.55 -1.77
CA LYS A 165 -14.21 -15.37 -0.34
C LYS A 165 -13.18 -16.02 0.58
N SER A 166 -12.63 -17.18 0.19
CA SER A 166 -11.58 -17.86 0.95
C SER A 166 -10.26 -17.08 0.91
N VAL A 167 -9.87 -16.60 -0.27
CA VAL A 167 -8.57 -15.94 -0.48
C VAL A 167 -8.56 -14.51 0.05
N TRP A 168 -9.67 -13.77 -0.05
CA TRP A 168 -9.72 -12.33 0.25
C TRP A 168 -10.46 -11.99 1.55
N LYS A 169 -10.84 -13.00 2.33
CA LYS A 169 -11.51 -12.81 3.62
C LYS A 169 -10.78 -11.75 4.46
N ASP A 170 -11.53 -10.75 4.92
CA ASP A 170 -11.08 -9.66 5.78
C ASP A 170 -9.87 -8.85 5.26
N CYS A 171 -9.53 -8.99 3.97
CA CYS A 171 -8.40 -8.31 3.35
C CYS A 171 -8.85 -7.29 2.31
N TYR A 172 -9.06 -6.07 2.80
CA TYR A 172 -9.45 -4.90 1.99
C TYR A 172 -8.21 -4.09 1.59
N TYR A 173 -8.41 -2.86 1.10
CA TYR A 173 -7.33 -2.04 0.53
C TYR A 173 -6.13 -1.88 1.46
N LYS A 174 -6.34 -1.57 2.76
CA LYS A 174 -5.23 -1.49 3.72
C LYS A 174 -4.48 -2.80 3.89
N CYS A 175 -5.16 -3.94 3.79
CA CYS A 175 -4.51 -5.25 3.89
C CYS A 175 -3.67 -5.55 2.64
N PHE A 176 -4.27 -5.52 1.44
CA PHE A 176 -3.57 -5.98 0.24
C PHE A 176 -2.56 -4.98 -0.33
N SER A 177 -2.66 -3.70 0.03
CA SER A 177 -1.68 -2.68 -0.39
C SER A 177 -0.35 -2.81 0.34
N GLN A 178 -0.28 -3.50 1.49
CA GLN A 178 0.91 -3.59 2.34
C GLN A 178 2.17 -3.95 1.55
N SER A 179 3.28 -3.33 1.96
CA SER A 179 4.62 -3.57 1.42
C SER A 179 4.64 -3.48 -0.11
N HIS A 180 4.15 -2.36 -0.64
CA HIS A 180 4.03 -2.10 -2.07
C HIS A 180 3.27 -3.19 -2.81
N PHE A 181 2.06 -3.52 -2.33
CA PHE A 181 1.14 -4.50 -2.92
C PHE A 181 1.71 -5.93 -3.00
N MET A 182 2.63 -6.29 -2.09
CA MET A 182 3.12 -7.67 -1.98
C MET A 182 2.01 -8.63 -1.60
N GLU A 183 1.12 -8.23 -0.68
CA GLU A 183 0.00 -9.06 -0.24
C GLU A 183 -1.03 -9.26 -1.36
N LEU A 184 -1.30 -8.23 -2.18
CA LEU A 184 -2.12 -8.34 -3.39
C LEU A 184 -1.55 -9.41 -4.35
N ARG A 185 -0.24 -9.37 -4.64
CA ARG A 185 0.42 -10.35 -5.53
C ARG A 185 0.29 -11.78 -5.00
N LYS A 186 0.55 -11.99 -3.71
CA LYS A 186 0.43 -13.29 -3.05
C LYS A 186 -1.00 -13.84 -3.15
N ARG A 187 -2.01 -13.01 -2.91
CA ARG A 187 -3.42 -13.44 -2.96
C ARG A 187 -3.90 -13.68 -4.38
N ILE A 188 -3.50 -12.87 -5.36
CA ILE A 188 -3.76 -13.14 -6.79
C ILE A 188 -3.20 -14.51 -7.17
N PHE A 189 -1.97 -14.84 -6.77
CA PHE A 189 -1.38 -16.15 -7.02
C PHE A 189 -2.22 -17.28 -6.39
N ASN A 190 -2.60 -17.15 -5.12
CA ASN A 190 -3.40 -18.15 -4.43
C ASN A 190 -4.78 -18.35 -5.07
N GLU A 191 -5.48 -17.28 -5.44
CA GLU A 191 -6.76 -17.34 -6.14
C GLU A 191 -6.60 -18.06 -7.49
N LEU A 192 -5.58 -17.71 -8.26
CA LEU A 192 -5.32 -18.35 -9.55
C LEU A 192 -5.03 -19.85 -9.40
N CYS A 193 -4.19 -20.25 -8.45
CA CYS A 193 -3.91 -21.66 -8.18
C CYS A 193 -5.17 -22.44 -7.76
N MET A 194 -6.02 -21.86 -6.91
CA MET A 194 -7.28 -22.50 -6.51
C MET A 194 -8.26 -22.65 -7.68
N LEU A 195 -8.38 -21.62 -8.53
CA LEU A 195 -9.20 -21.68 -9.73
C LEU A 195 -8.71 -22.77 -10.69
N ARG A 196 -7.40 -22.87 -10.93
CA ARG A 196 -6.81 -23.93 -11.77
C ARG A 196 -7.09 -25.33 -11.22
N ASN A 197 -6.96 -25.51 -9.90
CA ASN A 197 -7.23 -26.80 -9.25
C ASN A 197 -8.69 -27.25 -9.44
N ILE A 198 -9.66 -26.33 -9.31
CA ILE A 198 -11.09 -26.63 -9.55
C ILE A 198 -11.35 -27.07 -11.00
N ASN A 199 -10.53 -26.60 -11.95
CA ASN A 199 -10.63 -26.98 -13.35
C ASN A 199 -9.73 -28.19 -13.71
N ASN A 200 -9.20 -28.92 -12.71
CA ASN A 200 -8.28 -30.05 -12.87
C ASN A 200 -7.03 -29.71 -13.70
N VAL A 201 -6.58 -28.46 -13.62
CA VAL A 201 -5.36 -28.00 -14.30
C VAL A 201 -4.21 -27.97 -13.29
N PHE A 202 -3.02 -28.42 -13.71
CA PHE A 202 -1.84 -28.47 -12.86
C PHE A 202 -1.56 -27.12 -12.19
N PRO A 203 -1.17 -27.12 -10.89
CA PRO A 203 -0.75 -25.92 -10.20
C PRO A 203 0.42 -25.24 -10.91
N ILE A 204 0.36 -23.92 -10.99
CA ILE A 204 1.43 -23.09 -11.53
C ILE A 204 2.44 -22.75 -10.44
N THR A 205 3.70 -22.59 -10.82
CA THR A 205 4.77 -22.16 -9.93
C THR A 205 4.99 -20.65 -10.06
N TYR A 206 5.41 -20.01 -8.96
CA TYR A 206 5.73 -18.59 -8.97
C TYR A 206 7.16 -18.37 -9.44
N ASN A 207 7.36 -17.54 -10.46
CA ASN A 207 8.67 -17.26 -11.05
C ASN A 207 9.06 -15.78 -10.88
N LYS A 208 10.19 -15.53 -10.21
CA LYS A 208 10.68 -14.16 -9.91
C LYS A 208 11.13 -13.39 -11.15
N THR A 209 11.64 -14.08 -12.17
CA THR A 209 12.03 -13.45 -13.44
C THR A 209 10.79 -12.95 -14.17
N LEU A 210 9.73 -13.78 -14.22
CA LEU A 210 8.44 -13.37 -14.75
C LEU A 210 7.83 -12.21 -13.93
N GLU A 211 7.94 -12.24 -12.60
CA GLU A 211 7.50 -11.15 -11.72
C GLU A 211 8.19 -9.83 -12.06
N PHE A 212 9.51 -9.85 -12.28
CA PHE A 212 10.26 -8.64 -12.66
C PHE A 212 9.74 -8.05 -13.98
N ILE A 213 9.48 -8.90 -14.98
CA ILE A 213 8.90 -8.49 -16.27
C ILE A 213 7.49 -7.92 -16.06
N ALA A 214 6.65 -8.60 -15.29
CA ALA A 214 5.30 -8.16 -14.99
C ALA A 214 5.30 -6.80 -14.27
N GLN A 215 6.18 -6.62 -13.28
CA GLN A 215 6.30 -5.38 -12.52
C GLN A 215 6.78 -4.23 -13.42
N HIS A 216 7.76 -4.47 -14.29
CA HIS A 216 8.20 -3.49 -15.27
C HIS A 216 7.06 -3.05 -16.20
N ASN A 217 6.30 -4.02 -16.73
CA ASN A 217 5.14 -3.74 -17.58
C ASN A 217 4.03 -2.99 -16.83
N ALA A 218 3.77 -3.36 -15.58
CA ALA A 218 2.76 -2.70 -14.76
C ALA A 218 3.11 -1.22 -14.50
N LEU A 219 4.38 -0.93 -14.21
CA LEU A 219 4.89 0.44 -14.07
C LEU A 219 4.83 1.21 -15.39
N ARG A 220 5.22 0.58 -16.51
CA ARG A 220 5.11 1.17 -17.85
C ARG A 220 3.66 1.52 -18.19
N ASN A 221 2.71 0.64 -17.86
CA ASN A 221 1.28 0.83 -18.11
C ASN A 221 0.75 2.06 -17.38
N VAL A 222 1.04 2.20 -16.07
CA VAL A 222 0.57 3.36 -15.30
C VAL A 222 1.23 4.67 -15.74
N ASN A 223 2.51 4.63 -16.10
CA ASN A 223 3.25 5.82 -16.53
C ASN A 223 2.75 6.35 -17.88
N LYS A 224 2.47 5.47 -18.83
CA LYS A 224 1.95 5.84 -20.16
C LYS A 224 0.43 5.87 -20.23
N ASN A 225 -0.26 5.43 -19.17
CA ASN A 225 -1.71 5.24 -19.11
C ASN A 225 -2.25 4.47 -20.32
N LYS A 226 -1.55 3.41 -20.69
CA LYS A 226 -1.89 2.52 -21.81
C LYS A 226 -1.54 1.10 -21.43
N LEU A 227 -2.43 0.15 -21.68
CA LEU A 227 -2.14 -1.26 -21.47
C LEU A 227 -1.22 -1.75 -22.60
N PHE A 228 -0.02 -2.17 -22.23
CA PHE A 228 0.87 -2.91 -23.12
C PHE A 228 0.64 -4.39 -22.86
N VAL A 229 -0.04 -5.04 -23.81
CA VAL A 229 -0.21 -6.49 -23.83
C VAL A 229 0.52 -7.02 -25.06
N GLU A 230 1.84 -6.84 -25.06
CA GLU A 230 2.73 -7.42 -26.05
C GLU A 230 3.25 -8.74 -25.47
N GLY A 231 2.65 -9.86 -25.89
CA GLY A 231 3.34 -11.14 -25.87
C GLY A 231 4.12 -11.24 -27.17
N THR A 232 5.44 -11.37 -27.11
CA THR A 232 6.19 -11.78 -28.29
C THR A 232 6.02 -13.29 -28.39
N GLU A 233 5.26 -13.77 -29.38
CA GLU A 233 5.16 -15.22 -29.67
C GLU A 233 6.55 -15.87 -29.76
N SER A 234 7.57 -15.09 -30.16
CA SER A 234 8.97 -15.50 -30.20
C SER A 234 9.68 -15.68 -28.85
N SER A 235 9.17 -15.14 -27.74
CA SER A 235 9.80 -15.29 -26.41
C SER A 235 9.20 -16.44 -25.58
N GLY A 236 8.06 -17.00 -25.99
CA GLY A 236 7.29 -17.93 -25.18
C GLY A 236 6.70 -17.32 -23.91
N ILE A 237 6.71 -15.99 -23.77
CA ILE A 237 6.14 -15.28 -22.63
C ILE A 237 4.81 -14.66 -23.04
N HIS A 238 3.76 -15.00 -22.30
CA HIS A 238 2.43 -14.46 -22.49
C HIS A 238 2.09 -13.44 -21.41
N VAL A 239 1.30 -12.43 -21.75
CA VAL A 239 0.96 -11.32 -20.84
C VAL A 239 -0.55 -11.15 -20.77
N VAL A 240 -1.06 -11.01 -19.55
CA VAL A 240 -2.43 -10.59 -19.25
C VAL A 240 -2.35 -9.33 -18.40
N ALA A 241 -3.02 -8.26 -18.81
CA ALA A 241 -2.98 -7.00 -18.06
C ALA A 241 -4.34 -6.31 -18.03
N ALA A 242 -4.63 -5.64 -16.91
CA ALA A 242 -5.78 -4.76 -16.81
C ALA A 242 -5.47 -3.54 -15.95
N PHE A 243 -6.19 -2.46 -16.22
CA PHE A 243 -6.34 -1.39 -15.26
C PHE A 243 -7.48 -1.76 -14.30
N SER A 244 -7.23 -1.56 -13.00
CA SER A 244 -8.22 -1.70 -11.95
C SER A 244 -8.30 -0.43 -11.12
N SER A 245 -9.49 -0.11 -10.63
CA SER A 245 -9.61 0.78 -9.48
C SER A 245 -8.94 0.11 -8.26
N PRO A 246 -8.27 0.88 -7.38
CA PRO A 246 -7.81 0.42 -6.07
C PRO A 246 -8.86 -0.38 -5.31
N LEU A 247 -10.13 0.04 -5.38
CA LEU A 247 -11.26 -0.67 -4.77
C LEU A 247 -11.45 -2.05 -5.37
N LEU A 248 -11.38 -2.18 -6.69
CA LEU A 248 -11.73 -3.42 -7.38
C LEU A 248 -10.55 -4.37 -7.59
N ALA A 249 -9.37 -4.03 -7.06
CA ALA A 249 -8.12 -4.75 -7.31
C ALA A 249 -8.19 -6.22 -6.91
N SER A 250 -8.82 -6.51 -5.77
CA SER A 250 -9.02 -7.87 -5.27
C SER A 250 -9.97 -8.69 -6.14
N LEU A 251 -10.85 -8.05 -6.91
CA LEU A 251 -11.83 -8.73 -7.78
C LEU A 251 -11.28 -9.04 -9.17
N GLN A 252 -10.06 -8.61 -9.49
CA GLN A 252 -9.58 -8.62 -10.87
C GLN A 252 -9.45 -10.04 -11.45
N VAL A 253 -8.95 -11.00 -10.67
CA VAL A 253 -8.83 -12.40 -11.12
C VAL A 253 -10.19 -13.05 -11.26
N ASN A 254 -11.06 -12.90 -10.25
CA ASN A 254 -12.46 -13.35 -10.31
C ASN A 254 -13.17 -12.81 -11.56
N LYS A 255 -12.99 -11.52 -11.88
CA LYS A 255 -13.56 -10.90 -13.08
C LYS A 255 -13.05 -11.56 -14.36
N TRP A 256 -11.74 -11.76 -14.49
CA TRP A 256 -11.18 -12.45 -15.67
C TRP A 256 -11.68 -13.88 -15.80
N TYR A 257 -11.83 -14.60 -14.68
CA TYR A 257 -12.33 -15.97 -14.71
C TYR A 257 -13.81 -16.06 -15.10
N ASN A 258 -14.66 -15.16 -14.60
CA ASN A 258 -16.06 -15.12 -15.04
C ASN A 258 -16.20 -14.78 -16.52
N LEU A 259 -15.39 -13.85 -17.04
CA LEU A 259 -15.34 -13.56 -18.47
C LEU A 259 -14.95 -14.79 -19.29
N TYR A 260 -13.95 -15.55 -18.82
CA TYR A 260 -13.58 -16.84 -19.42
C TYR A 260 -14.76 -17.83 -19.44
N LEU A 261 -15.52 -17.94 -18.35
CA LEU A 261 -16.69 -18.84 -18.29
C LEU A 261 -17.82 -18.41 -19.23
N GLU A 262 -18.09 -17.11 -19.32
CA GLU A 262 -19.08 -16.56 -20.26
C GLU A 262 -18.71 -16.87 -21.71
N GLU A 263 -17.43 -16.71 -22.07
CA GLU A 263 -16.92 -16.98 -23.42
C GLU A 263 -16.93 -18.49 -23.75
N LYS A 264 -16.53 -19.34 -22.80
CA LYS A 264 -16.56 -20.80 -22.97
C LYS A 264 -17.96 -21.32 -23.31
N ASN A 265 -19.00 -20.69 -22.80
CA ASN A 265 -20.39 -21.10 -23.00
C ASN A 265 -21.06 -20.45 -24.23
N ASP A 266 -20.40 -19.50 -24.89
CA ASP A 266 -20.92 -18.76 -26.06
C ASP A 266 -20.01 -18.96 -27.28
N ASN A 267 -20.34 -19.96 -28.11
CA ASN A 267 -19.61 -20.31 -29.34
C ASN A 267 -19.45 -19.13 -30.33
N ASN A 268 -20.24 -18.05 -30.21
CA ASN A 268 -20.15 -16.89 -31.08
C ASN A 268 -19.14 -15.81 -30.57
N ARG A 269 -18.63 -15.92 -29.34
CA ARG A 269 -17.74 -14.93 -28.70
C ARG A 269 -16.25 -15.29 -28.69
N GLU A 270 -15.91 -16.53 -29.03
CA GLU A 270 -14.54 -17.08 -28.98
C GLU A 270 -13.52 -16.33 -29.87
N SER A 271 -13.98 -15.45 -30.77
CA SER A 271 -13.17 -14.75 -31.77
C SER A 271 -12.55 -13.41 -31.34
N LYS A 272 -12.83 -12.88 -30.14
CA LYS A 272 -12.30 -11.57 -29.71
C LYS A 272 -10.85 -11.66 -29.24
N LYS A 273 -9.97 -10.72 -29.65
CA LYS A 273 -8.54 -10.68 -29.24
C LYS A 273 -8.31 -10.64 -27.72
N GLU A 274 -9.23 -10.01 -26.98
CA GLU A 274 -9.20 -9.93 -25.51
C GLU A 274 -9.49 -11.30 -24.85
N SER A 275 -10.27 -12.17 -25.52
CA SER A 275 -10.64 -13.52 -25.08
C SER A 275 -9.41 -14.42 -24.90
N LYS A 276 -8.48 -14.40 -25.86
CA LYS A 276 -7.27 -15.25 -25.85
C LYS A 276 -6.38 -15.05 -24.63
N GLN A 277 -6.42 -13.88 -24.00
CA GLN A 277 -5.60 -13.56 -22.83
C GLN A 277 -6.12 -14.25 -21.57
N PHE A 278 -7.44 -14.36 -21.39
CA PHE A 278 -8.02 -14.97 -20.19
C PHE A 278 -7.93 -16.50 -20.21
N HIS A 279 -7.94 -17.11 -21.39
CA HIS A 279 -7.65 -18.55 -21.55
C HIS A 279 -6.28 -18.95 -20.97
N LEU A 280 -5.30 -18.04 -20.93
CA LEU A 280 -3.98 -18.32 -20.35
C LEU A 280 -4.06 -18.61 -18.84
N LEU A 281 -5.01 -18.03 -18.12
CA LEU A 281 -5.18 -18.22 -16.67
C LEU A 281 -5.39 -19.70 -16.32
N ILE A 282 -6.13 -20.40 -17.17
CA ILE A 282 -6.52 -21.79 -16.97
C ILE A 282 -5.90 -22.74 -18.02
N SER A 283 -4.97 -22.25 -18.85
CA SER A 283 -4.34 -23.09 -19.87
C SER A 283 -3.46 -24.17 -19.20
N PRO A 284 -3.59 -25.45 -19.59
CA PRO A 284 -2.70 -26.52 -19.15
C PRO A 284 -1.24 -26.35 -19.61
N SER A 285 -1.00 -25.58 -20.67
CA SER A 285 0.35 -25.33 -21.20
C SER A 285 1.18 -24.40 -20.30
N ILE A 286 0.52 -23.62 -19.44
CA ILE A 286 1.18 -22.67 -18.56
C ILE A 286 1.63 -23.36 -17.28
N SER A 287 2.90 -23.21 -16.95
CA SER A 287 3.55 -23.83 -15.80
C SER A 287 4.07 -22.80 -14.80
N GLU A 288 4.38 -21.59 -15.24
CA GLU A 288 4.95 -20.53 -14.40
C GLU A 288 4.16 -19.23 -14.50
N VAL A 289 4.15 -18.45 -13.42
CA VAL A 289 3.56 -17.11 -13.40
C VAL A 289 4.41 -16.10 -12.64
N GLY A 290 4.43 -14.87 -13.17
CA GLY A 290 4.89 -13.67 -12.48
C GLY A 290 3.78 -12.65 -12.35
N ILE A 291 3.74 -11.89 -11.25
CA ILE A 291 2.66 -10.92 -10.98
C ILE A 291 3.27 -9.57 -10.62
N GLY A 292 2.89 -8.53 -11.38
CA GLY A 292 3.30 -7.15 -11.18
C GLY A 292 2.13 -6.23 -10.90
N VAL A 293 2.34 -5.25 -10.03
CA VAL A 293 1.34 -4.23 -9.69
C VAL A 293 1.96 -2.84 -9.79
N GLY A 294 1.45 -2.03 -10.71
CA GLY A 294 1.82 -0.63 -10.89
C GLY A 294 0.75 0.27 -10.30
N VAL A 295 1.15 1.37 -9.67
CA VAL A 295 0.22 2.32 -9.02
C VAL A 295 0.38 3.68 -9.66
N SER A 296 -0.71 4.23 -10.20
CA SER A 296 -0.78 5.63 -10.60
C SER A 296 -1.35 6.45 -9.45
N MET A 297 -0.46 7.08 -8.69
CA MET A 297 -0.84 7.85 -7.50
C MET A 297 -1.77 9.02 -7.81
N HIS A 298 -1.63 9.67 -8.98
CA HIS A 298 -2.43 10.83 -9.35
C HIS A 298 -3.80 10.48 -9.96
N ARG A 299 -3.99 9.23 -10.40
CA ARG A 299 -5.18 8.81 -11.14
C ARG A 299 -6.02 7.79 -10.40
N SER A 300 -5.60 7.41 -9.20
CA SER A 300 -6.24 6.36 -8.40
C SER A 300 -6.51 5.11 -9.25
N LYS A 301 -5.47 4.64 -9.94
CA LYS A 301 -5.53 3.46 -10.83
C LYS A 301 -4.37 2.52 -10.54
N LEU A 302 -4.66 1.24 -10.58
CA LEU A 302 -3.69 0.17 -10.55
C LEU A 302 -3.57 -0.45 -11.94
N SER A 303 -2.36 -0.80 -12.35
CA SER A 303 -2.15 -1.76 -13.44
C SER A 303 -1.78 -3.09 -12.79
N ILE A 304 -2.57 -4.13 -13.04
CA ILE A 304 -2.26 -5.50 -12.63
C ILE A 304 -1.81 -6.25 -13.89
N VAL A 305 -0.63 -6.87 -13.83
CA VAL A 305 -0.03 -7.60 -14.94
C VAL A 305 0.36 -8.99 -14.47
N LEU A 306 -0.06 -10.01 -15.21
CA LEU A 306 0.38 -11.39 -15.06
C LEU A 306 1.20 -11.77 -16.29
N THR A 307 2.36 -12.36 -16.08
CA THR A 307 3.23 -12.92 -17.12
C THR A 307 3.29 -14.41 -16.95
N PHE A 308 3.23 -15.16 -18.05
CA PHE A 308 3.13 -16.60 -18.06
C PHE A 308 4.18 -17.23 -18.96
N LYS A 309 4.57 -18.46 -18.60
CA LYS A 309 5.41 -19.35 -19.41
C LYS A 309 4.91 -20.79 -19.29
#